data_AF-A0A3C1Q370-F1
#
_entry.id   AF-A0A3C1Q370-F1
#
_cell.length_a   1.000
_cell.length_b   1.000
_cell.length_c   1.000
_cell.angle_alpha   90.00
_cell.angle_beta   90.00
_cell.angle_gamma   90.00
#
_symmetry.space_group_name_H-M   'P 1'
#
loop_
_entity.id
_entity.type
_entity.pdbx_description
1 polymer ?
#
loop_
_entity_poly.entity_id
_entity_poly.type
_entity_poly.pdbx_seq_one_letter_code
_entity_poly.pdbx_strand_id
1 'polypeptide(L)' 'MDVNALLLCSNSAKERKTAELEAVENLKRVICQPDAQVPQGPYHILDFQEIKTTWHPVGL' A
#
# COMPACT_ATOMS: atom_id res chain seq x y z
N MET A 1 7.83 -13.43 -2.50
CA MET A 1 7.85 -13.00 -1.06
C MET A 1 6.47 -13.10 -0.40
N ASP A 2 6.38 -13.37 0.91
CA ASP A 2 5.11 -13.43 1.68
C ASP A 2 4.77 -12.08 2.34
N VAL A 3 4.51 -11.07 1.50
CA VAL A 3 4.18 -9.70 1.92
C VAL A 3 3.14 -9.14 0.95
N ASN A 4 2.07 -8.54 1.49
CA ASN A 4 0.93 -8.03 0.70
C ASN A 4 1.10 -6.57 0.23
N ALA A 5 1.87 -5.76 0.96
CA ALA A 5 2.11 -4.36 0.61
C ALA A 5 3.39 -3.82 1.26
N LEU A 6 3.98 -2.78 0.68
CA LEU A 6 5.11 -2.04 1.27
C LEU A 6 4.95 -0.53 1.10
N LEU A 7 5.51 0.24 2.05
CA LEU A 7 5.71 1.67 1.95
C LEU A 7 7.18 1.96 1.64
N LEU A 8 7.44 2.70 0.56
CA LEU A 8 8.76 3.22 0.21
C LEU A 8 8.80 4.72 0.46
N CYS A 9 9.54 5.15 1.49
CA CYS A 9 9.84 6.57 1.75
C CYS A 9 11.17 6.93 1.09
N SER A 10 11.14 7.35 -0.17
CA SER A 10 12.35 7.66 -0.93
C SER A 10 12.09 8.70 -2.01
N ASN A 11 13.07 9.58 -2.21
CA ASN A 11 13.09 10.53 -3.33
C ASN A 11 13.79 9.93 -4.57
N SER A 12 14.30 8.70 -4.49
CA SER A 12 15.03 8.04 -5.57
C SER A 12 14.10 7.38 -6.57
N ALA A 13 14.05 7.91 -7.80
CA ALA A 13 13.31 7.30 -8.91
C ALA A 13 13.81 5.88 -9.24
N LYS A 14 15.09 5.59 -8.99
CA LYS A 14 15.67 4.26 -9.18
C LYS A 14 15.09 3.25 -8.19
N GLU A 15 15.05 3.60 -6.90
CA GLU A 15 14.50 2.73 -5.86
C GLU A 15 13.02 2.46 -6.08
N ARG A 16 12.26 3.50 -6.44
CA ARG A 16 10.85 3.36 -6.82
C ARG A 16 10.66 2.37 -7.97
N LYS A 17 11.43 2.53 -9.05
CA LYS A 17 11.38 1.62 -10.20
C LYS A 17 11.71 0.18 -9.81
N THR A 18 12.72 -0.02 -8.97
CA THR A 18 13.08 -1.36 -8.48
C THR A 18 11.94 -1.96 -7.65
N ALA A 19 11.38 -1.21 -6.70
CA ALA A 19 10.28 -1.69 -5.86
C ALA A 19 9.04 -2.07 -6.68
N GLU A 20 8.67 -1.25 -7.68
CA GLU A 20 7.55 -1.52 -8.58
C GLU A 20 7.79 -2.78 -9.45
N LEU A 21 9.01 -3.00 -9.95
CA LEU A 21 9.34 -4.21 -10.74
C LEU A 21 9.32 -5.48 -9.89
N GLU A 22 9.92 -5.47 -8.69
CA GLU A 22 9.92 -6.62 -7.78
C GLU A 22 8.51 -6.92 -7.21
N ALA A 23 7.63 -5.92 -7.20
CA ALA A 23 6.25 -6.13 -6.79
C ALA A 23 5.45 -6.99 -7.78
N VAL A 24 5.87 -7.06 -9.05
CA VAL A 24 5.22 -7.88 -10.08
C VAL A 24 5.27 -9.38 -9.73
N GLU A 25 6.28 -9.83 -8.99
CA GLU A 25 6.45 -11.25 -8.61
C GLU A 25 5.22 -11.83 -7.89
N ASN A 26 4.57 -11.04 -7.03
CA ASN A 26 3.42 -11.48 -6.23
C ASN A 26 2.25 -10.47 -6.21
N LEU A 27 2.30 -9.47 -7.08
CA LEU A 27 1.31 -8.39 -7.19
C LEU A 27 1.04 -7.64 -5.88
N LYS A 28 2.03 -7.55 -4.99
CA LYS A 28 1.94 -6.75 -3.76
C LYS A 28 1.74 -5.27 -4.11
N ARG A 29 1.03 -4.53 -3.25
CA ARG A 29 0.89 -3.07 -3.41
C ARG A 29 2.18 -2.34 -3.03
N VAL A 30 2.55 -1.32 -3.79
CA VAL A 30 3.68 -0.44 -3.48
C VAL A 30 3.16 0.98 -3.29
N ILE A 31 3.25 1.50 -2.07
CA ILE A 31 2.96 2.90 -1.76
C ILE A 31 4.29 3.66 -1.73
N CYS A 32 4.38 4.78 -2.44
CA CYS A 32 5.57 5.63 -2.46
C CYS A 32 5.27 6.96 -1.79
N GLN A 33 6.12 7.36 -0.85
CA GLN A 33 6.11 8.67 -0.21
C GLN A 33 7.50 9.32 -0.37
N PRO A 34 7.59 10.66 -0.42
CA PRO A 34 8.89 11.32 -0.34
C PRO A 34 9.58 10.98 0.97
N ASP A 35 10.92 11.02 0.98
CA ASP A 35 11.70 10.91 2.21
C ASP A 35 11.61 12.24 2.99
N ALA A 36 10.49 12.40 3.68
CA ALA A 36 10.11 13.59 4.40
C ALA A 36 9.23 13.21 5.60
N GLN A 37 9.04 14.17 6.50
CA GLN A 37 8.20 13.96 7.66
C GLN A 37 6.75 13.73 7.23
N VAL A 38 6.21 12.57 7.62
CA VAL A 38 4.83 12.19 7.30
C VAL A 38 3.87 13.03 8.14
N PRO A 39 2.88 13.71 7.53
CA PRO A 39 1.86 14.45 8.27
C PRO A 39 1.16 13.56 9.29
N GLN A 40 0.92 14.05 10.50
CA GLN A 40 0.21 13.27 11.51
C GLN A 40 -1.29 13.18 11.15
N GLY A 41 -1.87 11.98 11.29
CA GLY A 41 -3.31 11.78 11.06
C GLY A 41 -3.68 10.30 10.97
N PRO A 42 -4.97 9.96 11.20
CA PRO A 42 -5.42 8.57 11.18
C PRO A 42 -5.46 7.97 9.76
N TYR A 43 -5.44 8.82 8.72
CA TYR A 43 -5.72 8.40 7.34
C TYR A 43 -4.67 7.51 6.69
N HIS A 44 -3.43 7.47 7.21
CA HIS A 44 -2.39 6.56 6.74
C HIS A 44 -2.76 5.08 6.90
N ILE A 45 -3.71 4.76 7.78
CA ILE A 45 -4.22 3.40 7.90
C ILE A 45 -4.88 2.90 6.61
N LEU A 46 -5.44 3.81 5.81
CA LEU A 46 -6.17 3.47 4.58
C LEU A 46 -5.24 2.88 3.51
N ASP A 47 -3.96 3.26 3.49
CA ASP A 47 -2.96 2.77 2.52
C ASP A 47 -2.76 1.24 2.60
N PHE A 48 -3.06 0.66 3.77
CA PHE A 48 -2.83 -0.76 4.06
C PHE A 48 -4.09 -1.53 4.40
N GLN A 49 -5.26 -0.91 4.31
CA GLN A 49 -6.55 -1.59 4.43
C GLN A 49 -6.97 -2.21 3.10
N GLU A 50 -7.82 -3.25 3.19
CA GLU A 50 -8.51 -3.84 2.06
C GLU A 50 -10.00 -3.86 2.37
N ILE A 51 -10.83 -3.51 1.39
CA ILE A 51 -12.28 -3.49 1.57
C ILE A 51 -12.84 -4.84 1.13
N LYS A 52 -13.33 -5.59 2.10
CA LYS A 52 -14.14 -6.78 1.85
C LYS A 52 -15.62 -6.42 1.94
N THR A 53 -16.25 -6.18 0.80
CA THR A 53 -17.70 -5.96 0.74
C THR A 53 -18.44 -7.30 0.82
N THR A 54 -19.34 -7.43 1.78
CA THR A 54 -20.17 -8.64 1.97
C THR A 54 -21.65 -8.28 1.96
N TRP A 55 -22.45 -9.10 1.29
CA TRP A 55 -23.89 -8.90 1.19
C TRP A 55 -24.61 -9.95 2.04
N HIS A 56 -25.50 -9.49 2.91
CA HIS A 56 -26.34 -10.34 3.74
C HIS A 56 -27.77 -9.81 3.67
N PRO A 57 -28.81 -10.67 3.64
CA PRO A 57 -30.18 -10.21 3.73
C PRO A 57 -30.40 -9.39 5.01
N VAL A 58 -31.18 -8.32 4.90
CA VAL A 58 -31.59 -7.48 6.04
C VAL A 58 -33.11 -7.44 6.03
N GLY A 59 -33.76 -7.93 7.10
CA GLY A 59 -35.22 -7.90 7.25
C GLY A 59 -36.00 -9.09 6.67
N LEU A 60 -35.34 -10.23 6.46
CA LEU A 60 -35.97 -11.54 6.23
C LEU A 60 -36.10 -12.31 7.54
#